data_AF-A0A9C7V472-F1
#
_entry.id   AF-A0A9C7V472-F1
#
_cell.length_a   1.000
_cell.length_b   1.000
_cell.length_c   1.000
_cell.angle_alpha   90.00
_cell.angle_beta   90.00
_cell.angle_gamma   90.00
#
_symmetry.space_group_name_H-M   'P 1'
#
loop_
_entity.id
_entity.type
_entity.pdbx_description
1 polymer ?
#
loop_
_entity_poly.entity_id
_entity_poly.type
_entity_poly.pdbx_seq_one_letter_code
_entity_poly.pdbx_strand_id
1 'polypeptide(L)'
;MNTNADFFYQASGEIQFEIIPTSQVLDIIAQNDLWQDASYTYMYAIKKLLEAHRSSVGLSTYELIRTNLIALMAEKEELRLAVNASDYIQEKTHLSRSRVMKILSDLRLGNHIEMERGILIRINRLPEQY
;
A
#
# COMPACT_ATOMS: atom_id res chain seq x y z
N MET A 1 -26.54 6.55 7.01
CA MET A 1 -25.68 6.50 5.80
C MET A 1 -24.56 5.52 6.12
N ASN A 2 -24.36 4.45 5.34
CA ASN A 2 -23.26 3.52 5.61
C ASN A 2 -21.96 4.18 5.15
N THR A 3 -21.18 4.73 6.10
CA THR A 3 -19.94 5.47 5.85
C THR A 3 -18.77 4.57 5.44
N ASN A 4 -18.94 3.25 5.47
CA ASN A 4 -17.88 2.29 5.19
C ASN A 4 -17.96 1.69 3.79
N ALA A 5 -18.88 2.17 2.93
CA ALA A 5 -19.12 1.61 1.60
C ALA A 5 -17.89 1.64 0.67
N ASP A 6 -16.92 2.52 0.96
CA ASP A 6 -15.75 2.77 0.12
C ASP A 6 -14.45 2.08 0.61
N PHE A 7 -14.49 1.32 1.71
CA PHE A 7 -13.30 0.70 2.29
C PHE A 7 -13.44 -0.81 2.45
N PHE A 8 -12.45 -1.54 1.94
CA PHE A 8 -12.30 -2.98 2.13
C PHE A 8 -11.06 -3.25 2.99
N TYR A 9 -11.23 -4.04 4.05
CA TYR A 9 -10.14 -4.49 4.90
C TYR A 9 -9.86 -5.96 4.61
N GLN A 10 -8.60 -6.29 4.32
CA GLN A 10 -8.14 -7.65 4.08
C GLN A 10 -7.03 -7.99 5.07
N ALA A 11 -7.16 -9.15 5.73
CA ALA A 11 -6.10 -9.69 6.56
C ALA A 11 -5.01 -10.30 5.67
N SER A 12 -3.76 -9.87 5.85
CA SER A 12 -2.58 -10.45 5.17
C SER A 12 -2.00 -11.67 5.91
N GLY A 13 -2.62 -12.09 7.02
CA GLY A 13 -2.19 -13.21 7.86
C GLY A 13 -3.23 -13.51 8.94
N GLU A 14 -2.89 -14.36 9.91
CA GLU A 14 -3.77 -14.63 11.05
C GLU A 14 -3.87 -13.41 11.96
N ILE A 15 -5.10 -12.95 12.22
CA ILE A 15 -5.38 -11.79 13.06
C ILE A 15 -6.55 -12.07 14.01
N GLN A 16 -6.59 -11.34 15.12
CA GLN A 16 -7.76 -11.22 15.97
C GLN A 16 -8.31 -9.80 15.84
N PHE A 17 -9.61 -9.69 15.59
CA PHE A 17 -10.27 -8.40 15.45
C PHE A 17 -11.69 -8.46 16.03
N GLU A 18 -12.20 -7.29 16.39
CA GLU A 18 -13.58 -7.09 16.81
C GLU A 18 -14.18 -5.93 16.00
N ILE A 19 -15.46 -6.04 15.65
CA ILE A 19 -16.20 -4.98 14.98
C ILE A 19 -17.27 -4.48 15.94
N ILE A 20 -17.17 -3.20 16.32
CA ILE A 20 -18.15 -2.53 17.18
C ILE A 20 -18.78 -1.33 16.48
N PRO A 21 -20.03 -0.94 16.82
CA PRO A 21 -20.67 0.23 16.25
C PRO A 21 -19.90 1.52 16.55
N THR A 22 -19.86 2.45 15.59
CA THR A 22 -19.21 3.75 15.77
C THR A 22 -19.72 4.50 17.01
N SER A 23 -21.03 4.43 17.29
CA SER A 23 -21.60 5.04 18.49
C SER A 23 -20.96 4.50 19.77
N GLN A 24 -20.74 3.19 19.85
CA GLN A 24 -20.10 2.55 21.00
C GLN A 24 -18.64 2.96 21.14
N VAL A 25 -17.90 3.11 20.04
CA VAL A 25 -16.53 3.65 20.06
C VAL A 25 -16.51 5.05 20.65
N LEU A 26 -17.41 5.93 20.18
CA LEU A 26 -17.50 7.31 20.66
C LEU A 26 -17.86 7.38 22.15
N ASP A 27 -18.76 6.54 22.61
CA ASP A 27 -19.13 6.43 24.03
C ASP A 27 -17.92 6.00 24.88
N ILE A 28 -17.17 5.00 24.43
CA ILE A 28 -15.94 4.53 25.12
C ILE A 28 -14.91 5.65 25.19
N ILE A 29 -14.67 6.36 24.08
CA ILE A 29 -13.71 7.47 24.03
C ILE A 29 -14.11 8.55 25.03
N ALA A 30 -15.40 8.93 25.06
CA ALA A 30 -15.89 9.97 25.96
C ALA A 30 -15.84 9.55 27.43
N GLN A 31 -16.24 8.32 27.75
CA GLN A 31 -16.28 7.82 29.14
C GLN A 31 -14.89 7.66 29.75
N ASN A 32 -13.86 7.43 28.93
CA ASN A 32 -12.49 7.17 29.38
C ASN A 32 -11.54 8.36 29.12
N ASP A 33 -12.05 9.52 28.70
CA ASP A 33 -11.27 10.73 28.38
C ASP A 33 -10.15 10.50 27.32
N LEU A 34 -10.44 9.67 26.32
CA LEU A 34 -9.46 9.23 25.30
C LEU A 34 -9.41 10.14 24.06
N TRP A 35 -10.06 11.31 24.10
CA TRP A 35 -10.17 12.20 22.94
C TRP A 35 -8.82 12.66 22.40
N GLN A 36 -7.83 12.84 23.29
CA GLN A 36 -6.47 13.19 22.88
C GLN A 36 -5.80 12.06 22.07
N ASP A 37 -5.84 10.83 22.57
CA ASP A 37 -5.22 9.66 21.89
C ASP A 37 -5.95 9.32 20.58
N ALA A 38 -7.27 9.40 20.58
CA ALA A 38 -8.09 9.24 19.39
C ALA A 38 -7.72 10.30 18.33
N SER A 39 -7.51 11.55 18.75
CA SER A 39 -7.08 12.63 17.85
C SER A 39 -5.69 12.39 17.27
N TYR A 40 -4.73 11.93 18.07
CA TYR A 40 -3.39 11.58 17.56
C TYR A 40 -3.44 10.45 16.54
N THR A 41 -4.24 9.41 16.80
CA THR A 41 -4.43 8.30 15.87
C THR A 41 -5.03 8.79 14.55
N TYR A 42 -6.05 9.65 14.62
CA TYR A 42 -6.68 10.24 13.44
C TYR A 42 -5.73 11.15 12.65
N MET A 43 -4.96 12.00 13.33
CA MET A 43 -3.93 12.85 12.70
C MET A 43 -2.87 12.02 11.99
N TYR A 44 -2.42 10.92 12.59
CA TYR A 44 -1.48 10.00 11.96
C TYR A 44 -2.07 9.37 10.69
N ALA A 45 -3.32 8.92 10.74
CA ALA A 45 -4.02 8.37 9.57
C ALA A 45 -4.15 9.40 8.43
N ILE A 46 -4.55 10.64 8.74
CA ILE A 46 -4.61 11.72 7.73
C ILE A 46 -3.23 11.99 7.14
N LYS A 47 -2.19 12.09 7.98
CA LYS A 47 -0.83 12.32 7.51
C LYS A 47 -0.41 11.25 6.49
N LYS A 48 -0.70 9.98 6.79
CA LYS A 48 -0.39 8.87 5.88
C LYS A 48 -1.19 8.93 4.58
N LEU A 49 -2.47 9.29 4.64
CA LEU A 49 -3.29 9.52 3.46
C LEU A 49 -2.71 10.64 2.57
N LEU A 50 -2.33 11.77 3.18
CA LEU A 50 -1.74 12.90 2.45
C LEU A 50 -0.36 12.56 1.86
N GLU A 51 0.48 11.81 2.59
CA GLU A 51 1.77 11.32 2.08
C GLU A 51 1.57 10.45 0.83
N ALA A 52 0.63 9.50 0.87
CA ALA A 52 0.32 8.64 -0.28
C ALA A 52 -0.21 9.41 -1.50
N HIS A 53 -1.02 10.45 -1.27
CA HIS A 53 -1.47 11.33 -2.35
C HIS A 53 -0.32 12.18 -2.90
N ARG A 54 0.52 12.78 -2.05
CA ARG A 54 1.65 13.60 -2.48
C ARG A 54 2.70 12.80 -3.24
N SER A 55 2.97 11.55 -2.85
CA SER A 55 3.89 10.68 -3.56
C SER A 55 3.40 10.26 -4.94
N SER A 56 2.16 10.58 -5.31
CA SER A 56 1.57 10.16 -6.59
C SER A 56 1.38 11.30 -7.60
N VAL A 57 1.33 12.57 -7.14
CA VAL A 57 1.11 13.73 -8.01
C VAL A 57 2.41 14.11 -8.73
N GLY A 58 2.39 14.15 -10.05
CA GLY A 58 3.50 14.62 -10.89
C GLY A 58 4.55 13.55 -11.21
N LEU A 59 4.43 12.32 -10.69
CA LEU A 59 5.29 11.21 -11.07
C LEU A 59 4.86 10.58 -12.39
N SER A 60 5.84 10.24 -13.22
CA SER A 60 5.65 9.39 -14.39
C SER A 60 5.20 7.99 -13.98
N THR A 61 4.65 7.25 -14.95
CA THR A 61 4.27 5.83 -14.76
C THR A 61 5.44 5.00 -14.25
N TYR A 62 6.66 5.25 -14.74
CA TYR A 62 7.84 4.55 -14.30
C TYR A 62 8.20 4.87 -12.85
N GLU A 63 8.21 6.16 -12.46
CA GLU A 63 8.56 6.58 -11.11
C GLU A 63 7.59 6.02 -10.06
N LEU A 64 6.30 5.94 -10.38
CA LEU A 64 5.29 5.27 -9.55
C LEU A 64 5.63 3.80 -9.35
N ILE A 65 5.93 3.07 -10.43
CA ILE A 65 6.27 1.65 -10.37
C ILE A 65 7.58 1.43 -9.60
N ARG A 66 8.60 2.25 -9.87
CA ARG A 66 9.89 2.23 -9.17
C ARG A 66 9.72 2.43 -7.67
N THR A 67 8.94 3.42 -7.27
CA THR A 67 8.67 3.73 -5.86
C THR A 67 7.94 2.57 -5.17
N ASN A 68 6.95 1.98 -5.84
CA ASN A 68 6.21 0.84 -5.29
C ASN A 68 7.05 -0.45 -5.21
N LEU A 69 7.96 -0.69 -6.16
CA LEU A 69 8.91 -1.80 -6.06
C LEU A 69 9.85 -1.65 -4.86
N ILE A 70 10.37 -0.45 -4.63
CA ILE A 70 11.21 -0.15 -3.47
C ILE A 70 10.41 -0.36 -2.18
N ALA A 71 9.17 0.15 -2.13
CA ALA A 71 8.28 -0.06 -0.99
C ALA A 71 8.01 -1.54 -0.74
N LEU A 72 7.67 -2.31 -1.78
CA LEU A 72 7.43 -3.75 -1.69
C LEU A 72 8.65 -4.54 -1.20
N MET A 73 9.86 -4.13 -1.60
CA MET A 73 11.10 -4.75 -1.10
C MET A 73 11.39 -4.45 0.37
N ALA A 74 10.87 -3.33 0.88
CA ALA A 74 10.99 -2.93 2.29
C ALA A 74 9.89 -3.52 3.19
N GLU A 75 8.84 -4.13 2.61
CA GLU A 75 7.81 -4.85 3.36
C GLU A 75 8.39 -6.10 4.03
N LYS A 76 7.67 -6.61 5.03
CA LYS A 76 8.00 -7.89 5.67
C LYS A 76 7.99 -9.02 4.64
N GLU A 77 8.88 -9.99 4.82
CA GLU A 77 9.04 -11.09 3.87
C GLU A 77 7.75 -11.89 3.67
N GLU A 78 6.99 -12.14 4.74
CA GLU A 78 5.73 -12.88 4.67
C GLU A 78 4.73 -12.20 3.75
N LEU A 79 4.62 -10.86 3.83
CA LEU A 79 3.74 -10.07 2.98
C LEU A 79 4.28 -10.03 1.54
N ARG A 80 5.57 -9.76 1.38
CA ARG A 80 6.22 -9.66 0.05
C ARG A 80 6.09 -10.96 -0.75
N LEU A 81 6.18 -12.12 -0.09
CA LEU A 81 6.05 -13.43 -0.74
C LEU A 81 4.59 -13.84 -0.98
N ALA A 82 3.63 -13.23 -0.27
CA ALA A 82 2.20 -13.53 -0.41
C ALA A 82 1.52 -12.75 -1.55
N VAL A 83 2.16 -11.73 -2.11
CA VAL A 83 1.55 -10.83 -3.11
C VAL A 83 2.29 -10.84 -4.44
N ASN A 84 1.54 -10.77 -5.55
CA ASN A 84 2.13 -10.45 -6.84
C ASN A 84 2.56 -8.99 -6.87
N ALA A 85 3.76 -8.72 -7.39
CA ALA A 85 4.24 -7.35 -7.51
C ALA A 85 3.31 -6.49 -8.38
N SER A 86 2.72 -7.06 -9.43
CA SER A 86 1.76 -6.35 -10.29
C SER A 86 0.51 -5.93 -9.54
N ASP A 87 0.01 -6.78 -8.65
CA ASP A 87 -1.26 -6.56 -7.95
C ASP A 87 -1.03 -5.52 -6.85
N TYR A 88 0.06 -5.67 -6.08
CA TYR A 88 0.51 -4.67 -5.11
C TYR A 88 0.67 -3.27 -5.72
N ILE A 89 1.30 -3.17 -6.90
CA ILE A 89 1.48 -1.89 -7.59
C ILE A 89 0.13 -1.33 -8.08
N GLN A 90 -0.76 -2.17 -8.61
CA GLN A 90 -2.08 -1.72 -9.08
C GLN A 90 -3.02 -1.31 -7.95
N GLU A 91 -2.90 -1.91 -6.77
CA GLU A 91 -3.70 -1.50 -5.61
C GLU A 91 -3.26 -0.13 -5.10
N LYS A 92 -1.96 0.16 -5.17
CA LYS A 92 -1.37 1.42 -4.67
C LYS A 92 -1.26 2.51 -5.74
N THR A 93 -1.60 2.22 -6.99
CA THR A 93 -1.54 3.17 -8.11
C THR A 93 -2.77 3.05 -8.99
N HIS A 94 -3.22 4.12 -9.63
CA HIS A 94 -4.31 4.03 -10.61
C HIS A 94 -3.84 3.59 -12.01
N LEU A 95 -2.74 2.83 -12.09
CA LEU A 95 -2.18 2.37 -13.35
C LEU A 95 -2.91 1.13 -13.86
N SER A 96 -3.06 1.03 -15.19
CA SER A 96 -3.62 -0.18 -15.80
C SER A 96 -2.66 -1.36 -15.64
N ARG A 97 -3.23 -2.56 -15.48
CA ARG A 97 -2.47 -3.83 -15.43
C ARG A 97 -1.48 -3.96 -16.57
N SER A 98 -1.91 -3.65 -17.80
CA SER A 98 -1.07 -3.74 -19.00
C SER A 98 0.14 -2.81 -18.95
N ARG A 99 -0.01 -1.58 -18.41
CA ARG A 99 1.09 -0.64 -18.24
C ARG A 99 2.09 -1.11 -17.18
N VAL A 100 1.58 -1.59 -16.04
CA VAL A 100 2.43 -2.15 -14.97
C VAL A 100 3.22 -3.35 -15.49
N MET A 101 2.55 -4.31 -16.12
CA MET A 101 3.18 -5.50 -16.67
C MET A 101 4.22 -5.19 -17.72
N LYS A 102 3.99 -4.18 -18.59
CA LYS A 102 4.97 -3.74 -19.58
C LYS A 102 6.27 -3.31 -18.92
N ILE A 103 6.20 -2.39 -17.95
CA ILE A 103 7.40 -1.87 -17.26
C ILE A 103 8.08 -2.97 -16.43
N LEU A 104 7.32 -3.83 -15.75
CA LEU A 104 7.92 -4.97 -15.01
C LEU A 104 8.66 -5.93 -15.95
N SER A 105 8.12 -6.18 -17.15
CA SER A 105 8.76 -7.02 -18.15
C SER A 105 10.05 -6.39 -18.67
N ASP A 106 10.01 -5.10 -18.98
CA ASP A 106 11.18 -4.35 -19.46
C ASP A 106 12.29 -4.31 -18.38
N LEU A 107 11.93 -4.08 -17.10
CA LEU A 107 12.87 -4.12 -15.97
C LEU A 107 13.48 -5.51 -15.75
N ARG A 108 12.68 -6.58 -15.90
CA ARG A 108 13.17 -7.95 -15.82
C ARG A 108 14.14 -8.26 -16.95
N LEU A 109 13.81 -7.89 -18.18
CA LEU A 109 14.68 -8.08 -19.36
C LEU A 109 16.01 -7.33 -19.22
N GLY A 110 15.98 -6.11 -18.67
CA GLY A 110 17.16 -5.32 -18.35
C GLY A 110 17.96 -5.80 -17.13
N ASN A 111 17.57 -6.93 -16.51
CA ASN A 111 18.17 -7.47 -15.29
C ASN A 111 18.17 -6.46 -14.11
N HIS A 112 17.19 -5.55 -14.08
CA HIS A 112 17.03 -4.56 -13.01
C HIS A 112 16.34 -5.16 -11.78
N ILE A 113 15.47 -6.16 -12.00
CA ILE A 113 14.73 -6.88 -10.95
C ILE A 113 14.70 -8.38 -11.24
N GLU A 114 14.57 -9.18 -10.18
CA GLU A 114 14.35 -10.61 -10.25
C GLU A 114 12.95 -10.94 -9.72
N MET A 115 12.19 -11.70 -10.50
CA MET A 115 10.83 -12.09 -10.17
C MET A 115 10.60 -13.57 -10.45
N GLU A 116 9.87 -14.25 -9.57
CA GLU A 116 9.46 -15.63 -9.73
C GLU A 116 7.95 -15.76 -9.56
N ARG A 117 7.27 -16.30 -10.58
CA ARG A 117 5.81 -16.49 -10.58
C ARG A 117 5.00 -15.23 -10.16
N GLY A 118 5.50 -14.04 -10.50
CA GLY A 118 4.87 -12.75 -10.16
C GLY A 118 5.34 -12.12 -8.85
N ILE A 119 6.09 -12.85 -8.03
CA ILE A 119 6.64 -12.40 -6.75
C ILE A 119 7.95 -11.65 -6.99
N LEU A 120 8.15 -10.54 -6.29
CA LEU A 120 9.39 -9.78 -6.31
C LEU A 120 10.44 -10.42 -5.40
N ILE A 121 11.50 -10.99 -5.99
CA ILE A 121 12.57 -11.68 -5.26
C ILE A 121 13.70 -10.72 -4.90
N ARG A 122 14.15 -9.93 -5.88
CA ARG A 122 15.28 -9.01 -5.67
C ARG A 122 15.17 -7.77 -6.56
N ILE A 123 15.74 -6.67 -6.08
CA ILE A 123 16.03 -5.48 -6.87
C ILE A 123 17.55 -5.40 -7.02
N ASN A 124 18.03 -5.40 -8.26
CA ASN A 124 19.45 -5.29 -8.58
C ASN A 124 19.87 -3.82 -8.63
N ARG A 125 19.32 -3.08 -9.60
CA ARG A 125 19.53 -1.64 -9.76
C ARG A 125 18.42 -1.05 -10.61
N LEU A 126 17.60 -0.18 -10.05
CA LEU A 126 16.54 0.51 -10.81
C LEU A 126 17.12 1.76 -11.51
N PRO A 127 16.90 1.95 -12.82
CA PRO A 127 17.28 3.18 -13.52
C PRO A 127 16.73 4.44 -12.83
N GLU A 128 17.48 5.53 -12.88
CA GLU A 128 16.99 6.83 -12.39
C GLU A 128 16.00 7.48 -13.37
N GLN A 129 16.09 7.13 -14.66
CA GLN A 129 15.24 7.64 -15.72
C GLN A 129 14.85 6.50 -16.67
N TYR A 130 13.64 6.59 -17.24
CA TYR A 130 13.03 5.60 -18.15
C TYR A 130 12.38 6.29 -19.34
#